data_AF-A0A2V5PXB7-F1
#
_entry.id   AF-A0A2V5PXB7-F1
#
_cell.length_a   1.000
_cell.length_b   1.000
_cell.length_c   1.000
_cell.angle_alpha   90.00
_cell.angle_beta   90.00
_cell.angle_gamma   90.00
#
_symmetry.space_group_name_H-M   'P 1'
#
loop_
_entity.id
_entity.type
_entity.pdbx_description
1 polymer ?
#
loop_
_entity_poly.entity_id
_entity_poly.type
_entity_poly.pdbx_seq_one_letter_code
_entity_poly.pdbx_strand_id
1 'polypeptide(L)'
;MHPAPRTKGKVIVFGILFWYPLAGVTYQFLHYLLGLRRLGYDAYYIEDSGRWIYDPKLNEFSPDVTGNLKMVVPWLEAHGFGERWAFRGNYPDGQCYGMSEAAILQLYREAEAFLNVTGAQEIRPEHLACKRRIYVESDPFAAQVKVAKRDQGTIKFLADHDIHFSFGENLGAPDCGVAVEKFHWLPTRQPVALDLWNGASAPSHAAYSTITTWHNKGKNLEWRGETWYWTKDREFEQFLDLPRRRPAVPFELAMTVNGEVQQLVRSHGWRQTGSIEISRDAGLYRQYIQNSRAEFT
;
A
#
# COMPACT_ATOMS: atom_id res chain seq x y z
N MET A 1 -5.41 19.14 -32.13
CA MET A 1 -5.46 18.97 -30.66
C MET A 1 -6.91 18.83 -30.26
N HIS A 2 -7.34 17.65 -29.79
CA HIS A 2 -8.65 17.51 -29.17
C HIS A 2 -8.63 18.19 -27.80
N PRO A 3 -9.63 19.01 -27.43
CA PRO A 3 -9.69 19.57 -26.10
C PRO A 3 -9.79 18.43 -25.09
N ALA A 4 -8.98 18.49 -24.03
CA ALA A 4 -9.05 17.53 -22.94
C ALA A 4 -10.48 17.54 -22.36
N PRO A 5 -11.08 16.37 -22.08
CA PRO A 5 -12.42 16.30 -21.53
C PRO A 5 -12.52 17.12 -20.23
N ARG A 6 -13.67 17.78 -20.01
CA ARG A 6 -13.93 18.55 -18.78
C ARG A 6 -13.83 17.61 -17.58
N THR A 7 -12.88 17.88 -16.69
CA THR A 7 -12.62 17.07 -15.49
C THR A 7 -13.57 17.50 -14.37
N LYS A 8 -13.85 16.61 -13.41
CA LYS A 8 -14.58 16.92 -12.16
C LYS A 8 -13.72 17.68 -11.13
N GLY A 9 -12.52 18.12 -11.51
CA GLY A 9 -11.51 18.71 -10.63
C GLY A 9 -10.29 17.81 -10.46
N LYS A 10 -9.26 18.36 -9.79
CA LYS A 10 -8.01 17.66 -9.50
C LYS A 10 -8.11 16.91 -8.18
N VAL A 11 -7.58 15.70 -8.11
CA VAL A 11 -7.49 14.91 -6.88
C VAL A 11 -6.08 14.38 -6.73
N ILE A 12 -5.51 14.52 -5.55
CA ILE A 12 -4.18 14.00 -5.22
C ILE A 12 -4.33 12.65 -4.51
N VAL A 13 -3.47 11.70 -4.84
CA VAL A 13 -3.23 10.48 -4.09
C VAL A 13 -1.85 10.60 -3.47
N PHE A 14 -1.79 10.61 -2.14
CA PHE A 14 -0.55 10.40 -1.41
C PHE A 14 -0.39 8.91 -1.10
N GLY A 15 0.86 8.45 -1.12
CA GLY A 15 1.19 7.05 -0.91
C GLY A 15 2.67 6.82 -0.61
N ILE A 16 3.14 5.62 -0.97
CA ILE A 16 4.52 5.17 -0.75
C ILE A 16 5.14 4.45 -1.96
N LEU A 17 4.65 4.69 -3.17
CA LEU A 17 5.26 4.22 -4.43
C LEU A 17 6.78 4.41 -4.49
N PHE A 18 7.28 5.62 -4.29
CA PHE A 18 8.70 5.94 -4.33
C PHE A 18 9.38 5.62 -3.00
N TRP A 19 8.70 5.79 -1.86
CA TRP A 19 9.25 5.45 -0.56
C TRP A 19 9.47 3.95 -0.37
N TYR A 20 8.63 3.10 -0.96
CA TYR A 20 8.66 1.65 -0.81
C TYR A 20 8.27 0.97 -2.14
N PRO A 21 9.17 0.93 -3.14
CA PRO A 21 8.86 0.65 -4.55
C PRO A 21 8.72 -0.85 -4.85
N LEU A 22 8.02 -1.58 -3.98
CA LEU A 22 7.67 -2.96 -4.24
C LEU A 22 6.47 -3.01 -5.19
N ALA A 23 6.46 -3.94 -6.13
CA ALA A 23 5.41 -4.01 -7.15
C ALA A 23 3.97 -4.06 -6.59
N GLY A 24 3.73 -4.75 -5.47
CA GLY A 24 2.40 -4.75 -4.83
C GLY A 24 1.95 -3.34 -4.40
N VAL A 25 2.88 -2.54 -3.88
CA VAL A 25 2.68 -1.12 -3.56
C VAL A 25 2.41 -0.33 -4.84
N THR A 26 3.12 -0.64 -5.93
CA THR A 26 2.86 -0.06 -7.26
C THR A 26 1.42 -0.23 -7.69
N TYR A 27 0.90 -1.47 -7.67
CA TYR A 27 -0.50 -1.73 -8.03
C TYR A 27 -1.49 -1.10 -7.07
N GLN A 28 -1.19 -1.07 -5.77
CA GLN A 28 -2.06 -0.49 -4.75
C GLN A 28 -2.46 0.95 -5.10
N PHE A 29 -1.48 1.82 -5.38
CA PHE A 29 -1.76 3.22 -5.70
C PHE A 29 -2.19 3.42 -7.16
N LEU A 30 -1.69 2.61 -8.10
CA LEU A 30 -2.14 2.67 -9.49
C LEU A 30 -3.65 2.42 -9.61
N HIS A 31 -4.20 1.50 -8.82
CA HIS A 31 -5.65 1.28 -8.77
C HIS A 31 -6.44 2.51 -8.32
N TYR A 32 -5.95 3.27 -7.33
CA TYR A 32 -6.58 4.53 -6.94
C TYR A 32 -6.54 5.56 -8.08
N LEU A 33 -5.38 5.75 -8.71
CA LEU A 33 -5.22 6.72 -9.80
C LEU A 33 -6.14 6.39 -10.99
N LEU A 34 -6.19 5.12 -11.39
CA LEU A 34 -7.06 4.65 -12.47
C LEU A 34 -8.54 4.77 -12.11
N GLY A 35 -8.91 4.41 -10.89
CA GLY A 35 -10.28 4.53 -10.39
C GLY A 35 -10.76 5.97 -10.40
N LEU A 36 -9.96 6.90 -9.87
CA LEU A 36 -10.28 8.33 -9.85
C LEU A 36 -10.39 8.90 -11.27
N ARG A 37 -9.50 8.52 -12.18
CA ARG A 37 -9.58 8.92 -13.60
C ARG A 37 -10.87 8.42 -14.25
N ARG A 38 -11.28 7.18 -14.00
CA ARG A 38 -12.56 6.62 -14.51
C ARG A 38 -13.78 7.33 -13.96
N LEU A 39 -13.70 7.83 -12.73
CA LEU A 39 -14.75 8.66 -12.13
C LEU A 39 -14.80 10.08 -12.72
N GLY A 40 -13.84 10.46 -13.57
CA GLY A 40 -13.77 11.74 -14.28
C GLY A 40 -12.89 12.80 -13.60
N TYR A 41 -12.09 12.43 -12.60
CA TYR A 41 -11.14 13.34 -11.95
C TYR A 41 -9.81 13.38 -12.67
N ASP A 42 -9.11 14.51 -12.53
CA ASP A 42 -7.72 14.65 -12.92
C ASP A 42 -6.82 14.19 -11.75
N ALA A 43 -6.40 12.92 -11.78
CA ALA A 43 -5.69 12.29 -10.67
C ALA A 43 -4.19 12.52 -10.74
N TYR A 44 -3.60 12.91 -9.61
CA TYR A 44 -2.17 13.14 -9.43
C TYR A 44 -1.62 12.25 -8.32
N TYR A 45 -0.41 11.74 -8.48
CA TYR A 45 0.29 11.00 -7.44
C TYR A 45 1.40 11.85 -6.83
N ILE A 46 1.37 12.11 -5.53
CA ILE A 46 2.41 12.92 -4.88
C ILE A 46 3.00 12.13 -3.71
N GLU A 47 4.32 12.19 -3.58
CA GLU A 47 5.01 11.86 -2.34
C GLU A 47 5.86 13.03 -1.94
N ASP A 48 5.67 13.48 -0.72
CA ASP A 48 6.26 14.72 -0.26
C ASP A 48 6.66 14.53 1.19
N SER A 49 7.75 13.82 1.44
CA SER A 49 8.03 13.21 2.73
C SER A 49 9.41 13.59 3.25
N GLY A 50 9.54 13.76 4.57
CA GLY A 50 10.83 13.97 5.23
C GLY A 50 11.64 12.69 5.46
N ARG A 51 11.16 11.55 4.95
CA ARG A 51 11.79 10.24 5.16
C ARG A 51 12.70 9.87 4.00
N TRP A 52 13.81 9.24 4.35
CA TRP A 52 14.59 8.48 3.39
C TRP A 52 13.77 7.31 2.86
N ILE A 53 14.02 6.97 1.61
CA ILE A 53 13.30 5.95 0.86
C ILE A 53 13.93 4.57 1.08
N TYR A 54 13.15 3.52 0.98
CA TYR A 54 13.66 2.16 1.06
C TYR A 54 14.26 1.75 -0.29
N ASP A 55 15.52 1.32 -0.26
CA ASP A 55 16.21 0.70 -1.40
C ASP A 55 16.05 -0.84 -1.30
N PRO A 56 15.27 -1.48 -2.19
CA PRO A 56 15.04 -2.92 -2.15
C PRO A 56 16.27 -3.76 -2.52
N LYS A 57 17.31 -3.19 -3.14
CA LYS A 57 18.57 -3.88 -3.45
C LYS A 57 19.48 -3.93 -2.25
N LEU A 58 19.57 -2.82 -1.51
CA LEU A 58 20.38 -2.72 -0.29
C LEU A 58 19.64 -3.26 0.94
N ASN A 59 18.31 -3.35 0.86
CA ASN A 59 17.42 -3.67 1.99
C ASN A 59 17.61 -2.69 3.17
N GLU A 60 17.78 -1.41 2.85
CA GLU A 60 18.03 -0.31 3.80
C GLU A 60 17.35 0.99 3.34
N PHE A 61 17.32 2.00 4.21
CA PHE A 61 16.85 3.34 3.86
C PHE A 61 17.98 4.21 3.30
N SER A 62 17.71 4.92 2.22
CA SER A 62 18.65 5.74 1.45
C SER A 62 18.04 7.10 1.08
N PRO A 63 18.85 8.18 0.97
CA PRO A 63 18.38 9.42 0.37
C PRO A 63 18.36 9.40 -1.17
N ASP A 64 19.00 8.40 -1.82
CA ASP A 64 19.10 8.30 -3.28
C ASP A 64 17.87 7.63 -3.91
N VAL A 65 16.97 8.45 -4.44
CA VAL A 65 15.72 7.99 -5.08
C VAL A 65 15.90 7.42 -6.50
N THR A 66 17.10 7.46 -7.08
CA THR A 66 17.34 7.11 -8.48
C THR A 66 16.87 5.70 -8.84
N GLY A 67 17.11 4.72 -7.96
CA GLY A 67 16.65 3.34 -8.15
C GLY A 67 15.12 3.25 -8.17
N ASN A 68 14.47 3.95 -7.25
CA ASN A 68 13.03 3.91 -7.05
C ASN A 68 12.29 4.60 -8.20
N LEU A 69 12.83 5.72 -8.70
CA LEU A 69 12.33 6.37 -9.92
C LEU A 69 12.33 5.43 -11.11
N LYS A 70 13.44 4.69 -11.33
CA LYS A 70 13.56 3.72 -12.45
C LYS A 70 12.53 2.59 -12.35
N MET A 71 12.11 2.22 -11.14
CA MET A 71 11.11 1.17 -10.93
C MET A 71 9.67 1.67 -11.11
N VAL A 72 9.37 2.91 -10.70
CA VAL A 72 7.98 3.41 -10.61
C VAL A 72 7.57 4.25 -11.83
N VAL A 73 8.44 5.14 -12.30
CA VAL A 73 8.09 6.14 -13.34
C VAL A 73 7.60 5.48 -14.64
N PRO A 74 8.24 4.42 -15.18
CA PRO A 74 7.74 3.75 -16.38
C PRO A 74 6.30 3.24 -16.25
N TRP A 75 5.90 2.81 -15.05
CA TRP A 75 4.54 2.34 -14.78
C TRP A 75 3.53 3.48 -14.72
N LEU A 76 3.89 4.61 -14.11
CA LEU A 76 3.05 5.81 -14.13
C LEU A 76 2.87 6.34 -15.56
N GLU A 77 3.95 6.41 -16.34
CA GLU A 77 3.94 6.84 -17.74
C GLU A 77 3.09 5.93 -18.62
N ALA A 78 3.29 4.61 -18.55
CA ALA A 78 2.54 3.62 -19.31
C ALA A 78 1.03 3.69 -19.06
N HIS A 79 0.62 4.18 -17.89
CA HIS A 79 -0.78 4.34 -17.52
C HIS A 79 -1.29 5.78 -17.68
N GLY A 80 -0.52 6.68 -18.30
CA GLY A 80 -0.94 8.05 -18.63
C GLY A 80 -0.81 9.06 -17.50
N PHE A 81 0.09 8.81 -16.55
CA PHE A 81 0.39 9.71 -15.42
C PHE A 81 1.80 10.32 -15.49
N GLY A 82 2.49 10.26 -16.64
CA GLY A 82 3.89 10.71 -16.78
C GLY A 82 4.15 12.16 -16.36
N GLU A 83 3.18 13.05 -16.53
CA GLU A 83 3.23 14.47 -16.10
C GLU A 83 2.38 14.74 -14.84
N ARG A 84 1.93 13.70 -14.14
CA ARG A 84 0.98 13.76 -13.04
C ARG A 84 1.50 13.09 -11.78
N TRP A 85 2.81 13.21 -11.58
CA TRP A 85 3.43 12.71 -10.37
C TRP A 85 4.52 13.63 -9.87
N ALA A 86 4.78 13.55 -8.57
CA ALA A 86 5.99 14.12 -8.00
C ALA A 86 6.49 13.31 -6.81
N PHE A 87 7.81 13.33 -6.64
CA PHE A 87 8.48 12.97 -5.39
C PHE A 87 9.28 14.19 -4.92
N ARG A 88 8.97 14.71 -3.73
CA ARG A 88 9.76 15.76 -3.07
C ARG A 88 10.32 15.22 -1.76
N GLY A 89 11.64 15.03 -1.72
CA GLY A 89 12.35 14.71 -0.50
C GLY A 89 12.43 15.94 0.39
N ASN A 90 11.65 15.99 1.47
CA ASN A 90 11.61 17.12 2.40
C ASN A 90 12.60 16.92 3.57
N TYR A 91 13.86 16.70 3.23
CA TYR A 91 14.99 16.49 4.14
C TYR A 91 16.23 17.23 3.61
N PRO A 92 17.31 17.43 4.40
CA PRO A 92 18.52 18.09 3.91
C PRO A 92 19.03 17.44 2.62
N ASP A 93 19.34 18.27 1.61
CA ASP A 93 19.76 17.85 0.26
C ASP A 93 18.70 17.07 -0.56
N GLY A 94 17.47 16.98 -0.05
CA GLY A 94 16.34 16.40 -0.75
C GLY A 94 15.98 17.20 -2.00
N GLN A 95 15.61 16.49 -3.06
CA GLN A 95 15.27 17.06 -4.35
C GLN A 95 13.80 16.83 -4.70
N CYS A 96 13.35 17.54 -5.74
CA CYS A 96 12.02 17.40 -6.30
C CYS A 96 12.12 16.80 -7.71
N TYR A 97 11.37 15.72 -7.94
CA TYR A 97 11.34 14.98 -9.20
C TYR A 97 9.90 14.90 -9.72
N GLY A 98 9.75 14.84 -11.05
CA GLY A 98 8.44 14.92 -11.70
C GLY A 98 7.99 16.37 -11.84
N MET A 99 6.86 16.72 -11.22
CA MET A 99 6.41 18.12 -11.18
C MET A 99 7.37 18.99 -10.35
N SER A 100 7.47 20.28 -10.70
CA SER A 100 8.24 21.24 -9.91
C SER A 100 7.55 21.56 -8.58
N GLU A 101 8.33 21.99 -7.59
CA GLU A 101 7.80 22.39 -6.28
C GLU A 101 6.70 23.47 -6.40
N ALA A 102 6.90 24.48 -7.24
CA ALA A 102 5.90 25.51 -7.47
C ALA A 102 4.57 24.93 -8.00
N ALA A 103 4.64 23.94 -8.91
CA ALA A 103 3.47 23.26 -9.44
C ALA A 103 2.79 22.38 -8.40
N ILE A 104 3.55 21.71 -7.52
CA ILE A 104 3.01 20.94 -6.39
C ILE A 104 2.24 21.85 -5.43
N LEU A 105 2.85 22.98 -5.03
CA LEU A 105 2.21 23.94 -4.12
C LEU A 105 0.95 24.56 -4.74
N GLN A 106 0.94 24.79 -6.05
CA GLN A 106 -0.26 25.21 -6.77
C GLN A 106 -1.32 24.11 -6.81
N LEU A 107 -0.92 22.85 -7.04
CA LEU A 107 -1.81 21.70 -7.04
C LEU A 107 -2.52 21.55 -5.68
N TYR A 108 -1.83 21.73 -4.55
CA TYR A 108 -2.46 21.70 -3.22
C TYR A 108 -3.57 22.74 -3.05
N ARG A 109 -3.44 23.93 -3.65
CA ARG A 109 -4.47 24.97 -3.59
C ARG A 109 -5.66 24.71 -4.51
N GLU A 110 -5.43 24.04 -5.63
CA GLU A 110 -6.44 23.83 -6.68
C GLU A 110 -7.19 22.51 -6.55
N ALA A 111 -6.60 21.52 -5.87
CA ALA A 111 -7.20 20.20 -5.72
C ALA A 111 -8.51 20.25 -4.92
N GLU A 112 -9.48 19.44 -5.35
CA GLU A 112 -10.76 19.26 -4.66
C GLU A 112 -10.63 18.42 -3.40
N ALA A 113 -9.63 17.53 -3.38
CA ALA A 113 -9.25 16.69 -2.26
C ALA A 113 -7.86 16.10 -2.46
N PHE A 114 -7.26 15.63 -1.36
CA PHE A 114 -6.27 14.56 -1.41
C PHE A 114 -6.76 13.32 -0.66
N LEU A 115 -6.26 12.15 -1.07
CA LEU A 115 -6.37 10.89 -0.35
C LEU A 115 -5.00 10.52 0.20
N ASN A 116 -4.84 10.53 1.52
CA ASN A 116 -3.68 10.00 2.22
C ASN A 116 -3.90 8.51 2.47
N VAL A 117 -3.58 7.71 1.46
CA VAL A 117 -3.80 6.27 1.49
C VAL A 117 -2.68 5.62 2.30
N THR A 118 -3.05 4.72 3.23
CA THR A 118 -2.17 4.07 4.23
C THR A 118 -1.51 5.02 5.24
N GLY A 119 -1.82 6.32 5.20
CA GLY A 119 -1.42 7.29 6.23
C GLY A 119 0.06 7.61 6.26
N ALA A 120 0.77 7.31 5.18
CA ALA A 120 2.20 7.51 5.14
C ALA A 120 2.60 8.97 4.94
N GLN A 121 1.72 9.83 4.42
CA GLN A 121 2.03 11.24 4.23
C GLN A 121 1.83 12.04 5.51
N GLU A 122 2.86 12.75 5.93
CA GLU A 122 2.77 13.76 7.01
C GLU A 122 1.97 14.97 6.52
N ILE A 123 1.02 15.44 7.32
CA ILE A 123 0.27 16.65 6.99
C ILE A 123 1.08 17.88 7.41
N ARG A 124 1.47 18.68 6.42
CA ARG A 124 2.26 19.91 6.58
C ARG A 124 1.42 21.14 6.26
N PRO A 125 1.86 22.35 6.64
CA PRO A 125 1.11 23.59 6.42
C PRO A 125 0.61 23.79 4.98
N GLU A 126 1.40 23.45 3.97
CA GLU A 126 0.99 23.56 2.57
C GLU A 126 -0.17 22.62 2.18
N HIS A 127 -0.31 21.47 2.84
CA HIS A 127 -1.41 20.54 2.60
C HIS A 127 -2.73 21.05 3.17
N LEU A 128 -2.69 21.98 4.14
CA LEU A 128 -3.88 22.60 4.72
C LEU A 128 -4.61 23.53 3.73
N ALA A 129 -3.95 23.89 2.62
CA ALA A 129 -4.59 24.65 1.55
C ALA A 129 -5.55 23.79 0.69
N CYS A 130 -5.47 22.46 0.79
CA CYS A 130 -6.36 21.57 0.06
C CYS A 130 -7.76 21.57 0.69
N LYS A 131 -8.79 21.62 -0.16
CA LYS A 131 -10.19 21.78 0.27
C LYS A 131 -10.69 20.64 1.16
N ARG A 132 -10.23 19.41 0.91
CA ARG A 132 -10.65 18.20 1.63
C ARG A 132 -9.47 17.27 1.83
N ARG A 133 -9.22 16.90 3.07
CA ARG A 133 -8.08 16.09 3.48
C ARG A 133 -8.60 14.73 3.91
N ILE A 134 -8.50 13.74 3.04
CA ILE A 134 -9.11 12.42 3.25
C ILE A 134 -8.05 11.45 3.73
N TYR A 135 -8.26 10.83 4.88
CA TYR A 135 -7.46 9.67 5.32
C TYR A 135 -8.10 8.38 4.83
N VAL A 136 -7.30 7.45 4.30
CA VAL A 136 -7.77 6.08 3.99
C VAL A 136 -6.91 5.08 4.78
N GLU A 137 -7.48 4.58 5.87
CA GLU A 137 -6.90 3.53 6.71
C GLU A 137 -7.02 2.17 6.02
N SER A 138 -5.87 1.66 5.56
CA SER A 138 -5.79 0.37 4.89
C SER A 138 -5.59 -0.80 5.85
N ASP A 139 -5.11 -0.55 7.08
CA ASP A 139 -4.84 -1.57 8.10
C ASP A 139 -5.46 -1.18 9.45
N PRO A 140 -6.80 -1.24 9.54
CA PRO A 140 -7.53 -0.84 10.74
C PRO A 140 -7.20 -1.76 11.91
N PHE A 141 -7.10 -1.15 13.09
CA PHE A 141 -7.04 -1.71 14.44
C PHE A 141 -6.05 -0.87 15.25
N ALA A 142 -4.83 -0.71 14.74
CA ALA A 142 -3.76 -0.03 15.46
C ALA A 142 -4.08 1.45 15.70
N ALA A 143 -4.58 2.18 14.70
CA ALA A 143 -4.96 3.59 14.84
C ALA A 143 -6.09 3.75 15.87
N GLN A 144 -7.11 2.88 15.81
CA GLN A 144 -8.26 2.89 16.71
C GLN A 144 -7.84 2.65 18.17
N VAL A 145 -7.01 1.64 18.41
CA VAL A 145 -6.49 1.34 19.75
C VAL A 145 -5.61 2.48 20.28
N LYS A 146 -4.75 3.09 19.44
CA LYS A 146 -3.94 4.24 19.85
C LYS A 146 -4.80 5.44 20.25
N VAL A 147 -5.90 5.69 19.54
CA VAL A 147 -6.88 6.73 19.92
C VAL A 147 -7.51 6.41 21.27
N ALA A 148 -7.97 5.17 21.48
CA ALA A 148 -8.56 4.75 22.75
C ALA A 148 -7.57 4.84 23.93
N LYS A 149 -6.27 4.62 23.65
CA LYS A 149 -5.16 4.84 24.60
C LYS A 149 -4.74 6.32 24.75
N ARG A 150 -5.47 7.24 24.13
CA ARG A 150 -5.23 8.70 24.18
C ARG A 150 -3.85 9.12 23.64
N ASP A 151 -3.31 8.36 22.69
CA ASP A 151 -2.06 8.71 22.02
C ASP A 151 -2.20 10.04 21.26
N GLN A 152 -1.54 11.08 21.75
CA GLN A 152 -1.69 12.43 21.22
C GLN A 152 -1.16 12.56 19.78
N GLY A 153 -0.14 11.79 19.42
CA GLY A 153 0.42 11.77 18.06
C GLY A 153 -0.59 11.27 17.04
N THR A 154 -1.17 10.10 17.27
CA THR A 154 -2.19 9.51 16.39
C THR A 154 -3.45 10.38 16.37
N ILE A 155 -3.87 10.89 17.52
CA ILE A 155 -5.03 11.77 17.60
C ILE A 155 -4.82 13.06 16.79
N LYS A 156 -3.64 13.68 16.88
CA LYS A 156 -3.31 14.86 16.07
C LYS A 156 -3.30 14.51 14.59
N PHE A 157 -2.60 13.44 14.22
CA PHE A 157 -2.50 12.99 12.83
C PHE A 157 -3.87 12.78 12.19
N LEU A 158 -4.79 12.11 12.90
CA LEU A 158 -6.15 11.93 12.42
C LEU A 158 -6.93 13.25 12.38
N ALA A 159 -6.77 14.14 13.36
CA ALA A 159 -7.43 15.45 13.37
C ALA A 159 -6.93 16.41 12.28
N ASP A 160 -5.74 16.18 11.72
CA ASP A 160 -5.24 16.93 10.56
C ASP A 160 -5.96 16.55 9.24
N HIS A 161 -6.83 15.53 9.26
CA HIS A 161 -7.70 15.10 8.18
C HIS A 161 -9.17 15.44 8.47
N ASP A 162 -9.94 15.75 7.42
CA ASP A 162 -11.35 16.11 7.52
C ASP A 162 -12.29 14.89 7.49
N ILE A 163 -11.90 13.85 6.74
CA ILE A 163 -12.73 12.66 6.46
C ILE A 163 -11.86 11.42 6.59
N HIS A 164 -12.38 10.39 7.24
CA HIS A 164 -11.66 9.13 7.48
C HIS A 164 -12.42 7.98 6.86
N PHE A 165 -11.78 7.28 5.93
CA PHE A 165 -12.24 6.00 5.41
C PHE A 165 -11.41 4.86 5.99
N SER A 166 -11.97 3.66 6.02
CA SER A 166 -11.28 2.46 6.48
C SER A 166 -11.67 1.22 5.70
N PHE A 167 -10.71 0.30 5.52
CA PHE A 167 -10.98 -1.07 5.06
C PHE A 167 -11.68 -1.92 6.13
N GLY A 168 -11.77 -1.44 7.36
CA GLY A 168 -12.47 -2.09 8.46
C GLY A 168 -13.96 -1.80 8.36
N GLU A 169 -14.66 -2.51 7.47
CA GLU A 169 -16.07 -2.24 7.17
C GLU A 169 -17.00 -2.42 8.38
N ASN A 170 -16.57 -3.21 9.36
CA ASN A 170 -17.32 -3.46 10.60
C ASN A 170 -17.00 -2.46 11.71
N LEU A 171 -16.08 -1.50 11.53
CA LEU A 171 -15.74 -0.53 12.57
C LEU A 171 -16.99 0.25 13.02
N GLY A 172 -17.29 0.18 14.32
CA GLY A 172 -18.45 0.82 14.92
C GLY A 172 -19.74 -0.01 14.90
N ALA A 173 -19.73 -1.20 14.29
CA ALA A 173 -20.84 -2.15 14.40
C ALA A 173 -20.95 -2.72 15.85
N PRO A 174 -22.15 -3.08 16.34
CA PRO A 174 -22.34 -3.57 17.70
C PRO A 174 -21.55 -4.84 18.05
N ASP A 175 -21.23 -5.66 17.05
CA ASP A 175 -20.45 -6.91 17.16
C ASP A 175 -18.95 -6.70 16.88
N CYS A 176 -18.52 -5.46 16.60
CA CYS A 176 -17.11 -5.13 16.42
C CYS A 176 -16.45 -4.78 17.75
N GLY A 177 -15.52 -5.62 18.21
CA GLY A 177 -14.78 -5.41 19.47
C GLY A 177 -13.73 -4.28 19.44
N VAL A 178 -13.45 -3.70 18.27
CA VAL A 178 -12.47 -2.62 18.10
C VAL A 178 -13.10 -1.29 18.56
N ALA A 179 -12.45 -0.60 19.49
CA ALA A 179 -12.96 0.68 19.99
C ALA A 179 -12.89 1.76 18.91
N VAL A 180 -14.05 2.33 18.56
CA VAL A 180 -14.14 3.51 17.70
C VAL A 180 -14.48 4.71 18.57
N GLU A 181 -13.48 5.57 18.77
CA GLU A 181 -13.59 6.79 19.56
C GLU A 181 -13.16 8.00 18.74
N LYS A 182 -13.63 9.20 19.12
CA LYS A 182 -13.25 10.54 18.62
C LYS A 182 -13.47 10.83 17.12
N PHE A 183 -13.28 9.84 16.24
CA PHE A 183 -13.31 9.96 14.79
C PHE A 183 -14.38 9.04 14.21
N HIS A 184 -15.05 9.53 13.17
CA HIS A 184 -16.02 8.76 12.41
C HIS A 184 -15.34 8.10 11.21
N TRP A 185 -15.56 6.79 11.03
CA TRP A 185 -14.93 6.01 9.97
C TRP A 185 -15.99 5.58 8.96
N LEU A 186 -15.77 5.94 7.70
CA LEU A 186 -16.59 5.49 6.58
C LEU A 186 -16.01 4.19 6.00
N PRO A 187 -16.82 3.16 5.75
CA PRO A 187 -16.33 1.93 5.16
C PRO A 187 -15.89 2.18 3.71
N THR A 188 -14.78 1.57 3.31
CA THR A 188 -14.31 1.51 1.93
C THR A 188 -13.52 0.22 1.70
N ARG A 189 -13.08 0.00 0.46
CA ARG A 189 -12.18 -1.09 0.07
C ARG A 189 -11.10 -0.57 -0.85
N GLN A 190 -10.03 -1.35 -1.00
CA GLN A 190 -9.04 -1.12 -2.04
C GLN A 190 -9.75 -1.14 -3.41
N PRO A 191 -9.71 -0.06 -4.21
CA PRO A 191 -10.19 -0.13 -5.58
C PRO A 191 -9.34 -1.15 -6.37
N VAL A 192 -9.98 -1.86 -7.29
CA VAL A 192 -9.31 -2.83 -8.18
C VAL A 192 -9.69 -2.51 -9.62
N ALA A 193 -8.70 -2.05 -10.40
CA ALA A 193 -8.83 -1.89 -11.85
C ALA A 193 -8.62 -3.25 -12.52
N LEU A 194 -9.72 -3.97 -12.77
CA LEU A 194 -9.70 -5.36 -13.25
C LEU A 194 -8.96 -5.57 -14.57
N ASP A 195 -8.96 -4.59 -15.44
CA ASP A 195 -8.26 -4.61 -16.73
C ASP A 195 -6.74 -4.69 -16.59
N LEU A 196 -6.18 -4.23 -15.47
CA LEU A 196 -4.77 -4.47 -15.15
C LEU A 196 -4.48 -5.96 -14.97
N TRP A 197 -5.47 -6.80 -14.71
CA TRP A 197 -5.29 -8.22 -14.44
C TRP A 197 -5.73 -9.12 -15.61
N ASN A 198 -6.18 -8.53 -16.73
CA ASN A 198 -6.56 -9.29 -17.92
C ASN A 198 -5.39 -10.15 -18.43
N GLY A 199 -5.64 -11.43 -18.66
CA GLY A 199 -4.63 -12.39 -19.09
C GLY A 199 -5.22 -13.79 -19.29
N ALA A 200 -4.38 -14.74 -19.69
CA ALA A 200 -4.78 -16.14 -19.72
C ALA A 200 -5.19 -16.60 -18.31
N SER A 201 -6.19 -17.48 -18.24
CA SER A 201 -6.54 -18.13 -16.97
C SER A 201 -5.31 -18.84 -16.40
N ALA A 202 -5.18 -18.81 -15.06
CA ALA A 202 -4.10 -19.52 -14.39
C ALA A 202 -4.05 -21.00 -14.83
N PRO A 203 -2.86 -21.59 -14.96
CA PRO A 203 -2.72 -23.00 -15.32
C PRO A 203 -3.54 -23.92 -14.40
N SER A 204 -4.01 -25.07 -14.91
CA SER A 204 -4.79 -26.04 -14.12
C SER A 204 -4.08 -26.54 -12.85
N HIS A 205 -2.74 -26.48 -12.84
CA HIS A 205 -1.88 -26.85 -11.71
C HIS A 205 -1.26 -25.64 -11.00
N ALA A 206 -1.85 -24.45 -11.14
CA ALA A 206 -1.44 -23.24 -10.43
C ALA A 206 -1.57 -23.40 -8.91
N ALA A 207 -0.62 -22.82 -8.18
CA ALA A 207 -0.60 -22.86 -6.72
C ALA A 207 -1.58 -21.85 -6.13
N TYR A 208 -2.17 -22.17 -4.97
CA TYR A 208 -2.62 -21.13 -4.06
C TYR A 208 -1.37 -20.42 -3.52
N SER A 209 -1.30 -19.10 -3.68
CA SER A 209 -0.08 -18.35 -3.38
C SER A 209 -0.32 -17.29 -2.32
N THR A 210 0.70 -17.00 -1.51
CA THR A 210 0.72 -15.81 -0.65
C THR A 210 2.03 -15.06 -0.88
N ILE A 211 1.97 -13.73 -0.95
CA ILE A 211 3.16 -12.87 -0.88
C ILE A 211 3.15 -12.23 0.50
N THR A 212 4.15 -12.51 1.31
CA THR A 212 4.12 -12.05 2.71
C THR A 212 5.50 -11.92 3.34
N THR A 213 5.57 -11.12 4.39
CA THR A 213 6.71 -11.11 5.31
C THR A 213 6.44 -12.13 6.39
N TRP A 214 7.21 -13.22 6.42
CA TRP A 214 7.04 -14.33 7.37
C TRP A 214 7.05 -13.83 8.82
N HIS A 215 8.12 -13.15 9.21
CA HIS A 215 8.30 -12.63 10.54
C HIS A 215 8.54 -11.12 10.51
N ASN A 216 7.79 -10.40 11.33
CA ASN A 216 7.91 -8.96 11.50
C ASN A 216 8.31 -8.67 12.95
N LYS A 217 9.18 -7.67 13.14
CA LYS A 217 9.61 -7.21 14.47
C LYS A 217 8.95 -5.88 14.81
N GLY A 218 8.54 -5.75 16.08
CA GLY A 218 7.89 -4.53 16.59
C GLY A 218 6.42 -4.42 16.18
N LYS A 219 5.80 -3.28 16.49
CA LYS A 219 4.38 -2.96 16.22
C LYS A 219 3.33 -3.87 16.88
N ASN A 220 3.73 -4.87 17.66
CA ASN A 220 2.81 -5.58 18.54
C ASN A 220 2.08 -4.59 19.46
N LEU A 221 0.82 -4.86 19.74
CA LEU A 221 -0.05 -3.96 20.46
C LEU A 221 -0.80 -4.70 21.55
N GLU A 222 -0.66 -4.23 22.78
CA GLU A 222 -1.50 -4.73 23.87
C GLU A 222 -2.86 -4.03 23.84
N TRP A 223 -3.94 -4.79 23.83
CA TRP A 223 -5.29 -4.26 23.89
C TRP A 223 -6.17 -5.19 24.72
N ARG A 224 -6.85 -4.64 25.73
CA ARG A 224 -7.75 -5.38 26.64
C ARG A 224 -7.13 -6.65 27.27
N GLY A 225 -5.85 -6.59 27.62
CA GLY A 225 -5.14 -7.71 28.26
C GLY A 225 -4.61 -8.75 27.28
N GLU A 226 -4.81 -8.58 25.97
CA GLU A 226 -4.27 -9.45 24.93
C GLU A 226 -3.19 -8.76 24.11
N THR A 227 -2.20 -9.54 23.67
CA THR A 227 -1.16 -9.06 22.75
C THR A 227 -1.56 -9.38 21.32
N TRP A 228 -1.73 -8.34 20.52
CA TRP A 228 -1.98 -8.42 19.09
C TRP A 228 -0.65 -8.35 18.35
N TYR A 229 -0.33 -9.43 17.65
CA TYR A 229 0.98 -9.61 17.03
C TYR A 229 0.97 -9.09 15.60
N TRP A 230 1.95 -8.24 15.28
CA TRP A 230 2.17 -7.77 13.92
C TRP A 230 3.12 -8.72 13.20
N THR A 231 2.77 -9.99 13.03
CA THR A 231 3.60 -11.00 12.33
C THR A 231 2.73 -12.12 11.76
N LYS A 232 3.21 -12.82 10.73
CA LYS A 232 2.42 -13.80 9.96
C LYS A 232 2.75 -15.26 10.27
N ASP A 233 3.98 -15.52 10.69
CA ASP A 233 4.47 -16.84 11.13
C ASP A 233 3.50 -17.54 12.09
N ARG A 234 2.99 -16.85 13.11
CA ARG A 234 2.05 -17.41 14.09
C ARG A 234 0.78 -18.01 13.49
N GLU A 235 0.25 -17.39 12.44
CA GLU A 235 -0.95 -17.88 11.75
C GLU A 235 -0.58 -18.96 10.73
N PHE A 236 0.50 -18.77 9.97
CA PHE A 236 0.94 -19.76 8.99
C PHE A 236 1.41 -21.07 9.61
N GLU A 237 2.00 -21.04 10.80
CA GLU A 237 2.43 -22.23 11.53
C GLU A 237 1.27 -23.21 11.78
N GLN A 238 0.05 -22.69 12.00
CA GLN A 238 -1.15 -23.50 12.17
C GLN A 238 -1.58 -24.24 10.90
N PHE A 239 -1.12 -23.77 9.73
CA PHE A 239 -1.44 -24.33 8.41
C PHE A 239 -0.26 -25.03 7.75
N LEU A 240 0.88 -25.23 8.44
CA LEU A 240 2.07 -25.84 7.84
C LEU A 240 1.76 -27.19 7.19
N ASP A 241 0.96 -28.06 7.81
CA ASP A 241 0.61 -29.37 7.26
C ASP A 241 -0.40 -29.35 6.10
N LEU A 242 -0.94 -28.19 5.71
CA LEU A 242 -1.98 -28.08 4.68
C LEU A 242 -1.57 -28.75 3.35
N PRO A 243 -0.36 -28.54 2.78
CA PRO A 243 0.03 -29.19 1.53
C PRO A 243 0.13 -30.71 1.66
N ARG A 244 0.62 -31.23 2.80
CA ARG A 244 0.66 -32.68 3.07
C ARG A 244 -0.73 -33.30 3.14
N ARG A 245 -1.71 -32.58 3.69
CA ARG A 245 -3.11 -33.04 3.75
C ARG A 245 -3.80 -32.97 2.40
N ARG A 246 -3.26 -32.21 1.44
CA ARG A 246 -3.82 -31.99 0.09
C ARG A 246 -2.75 -32.13 -0.99
N PRO A 247 -2.13 -33.32 -1.17
CA PRO A 247 -0.97 -33.49 -2.03
C PRO A 247 -1.22 -33.20 -3.53
N ALA A 248 -2.48 -33.24 -3.97
CA ALA A 248 -2.87 -32.88 -5.34
C ALA A 248 -3.01 -31.37 -5.58
N VAL A 249 -2.92 -30.55 -4.53
CA VAL A 249 -3.09 -29.08 -4.59
C VAL A 249 -1.78 -28.40 -4.22
N PRO A 250 -1.19 -27.60 -5.13
CA PRO A 250 0.03 -26.88 -4.81
C PRO A 250 -0.27 -25.62 -3.99
N PHE A 251 0.61 -25.35 -3.03
CA PHE A 251 0.62 -24.13 -2.23
C PHE A 251 2.02 -23.51 -2.27
N GLU A 252 2.09 -22.18 -2.39
CA GLU A 252 3.34 -21.45 -2.53
C GLU A 252 3.39 -20.20 -1.65
N LEU A 253 4.53 -19.98 -1.01
CA LEU A 253 4.79 -18.78 -0.24
C LEU A 253 5.94 -17.99 -0.86
N ALA A 254 5.65 -16.77 -1.31
CA ALA A 254 6.66 -15.81 -1.71
C ALA A 254 7.08 -14.97 -0.50
N MET A 255 8.28 -15.23 0.01
CA MET A 255 8.81 -14.62 1.23
C MET A 255 10.33 -14.55 1.21
N THR A 256 10.90 -13.62 1.98
CA THR A 256 12.34 -13.54 2.25
C THR A 256 12.60 -14.08 3.64
N VAL A 257 13.28 -15.22 3.74
CA VAL A 257 13.51 -15.94 5.01
C VAL A 257 14.90 -16.57 5.06
N ASN A 258 15.34 -16.95 6.26
CA ASN A 258 16.58 -17.69 6.45
C ASN A 258 16.43 -19.17 5.99
N GLY A 259 17.56 -19.90 5.97
CA GLY A 259 17.58 -21.30 5.54
C GLY A 259 16.74 -22.24 6.42
N GLU A 260 16.65 -21.96 7.72
CA GLU A 260 15.88 -22.77 8.68
C GLU A 260 14.38 -22.73 8.36
N VAL A 261 13.81 -21.52 8.21
CA VAL A 261 12.40 -21.35 7.86
C VAL A 261 12.12 -21.89 6.45
N GLN A 262 13.04 -21.68 5.50
CA GLN A 262 12.90 -22.24 4.15
C GLN A 262 12.82 -23.77 4.20
N GLN A 263 13.68 -24.42 4.98
CA GLN A 263 13.65 -25.88 5.16
C GLN A 263 12.37 -26.34 5.87
N LEU A 264 11.93 -25.62 6.89
CA LEU A 264 10.69 -25.90 7.62
C LEU A 264 9.50 -25.97 6.66
N VAL A 265 9.24 -24.91 5.89
CA VAL A 265 8.06 -24.86 5.01
C VAL A 265 8.15 -25.88 3.87
N ARG A 266 9.35 -26.06 3.28
CA ARG A 266 9.55 -27.04 2.21
C ARG A 266 9.37 -28.47 2.69
N SER A 267 9.82 -28.80 3.91
CA SER A 267 9.61 -30.13 4.49
C SER A 267 8.11 -30.45 4.66
N HIS A 268 7.27 -29.44 4.81
CA HIS A 268 5.80 -29.54 4.89
C HIS A 268 5.10 -29.50 3.53
N GLY A 269 5.85 -29.51 2.42
CA GLY A 269 5.31 -29.56 1.07
C GLY A 269 4.93 -28.20 0.48
N TRP A 270 5.24 -27.09 1.15
CA TRP A 270 5.09 -25.75 0.57
C TRP A 270 6.16 -25.50 -0.49
N ARG A 271 5.75 -24.93 -1.62
CA ARG A 271 6.68 -24.26 -2.53
C ARG A 271 7.08 -22.92 -1.91
N GLN A 272 8.29 -22.46 -2.18
CA GLN A 272 8.78 -21.18 -1.69
C GLN A 272 9.60 -20.48 -2.76
N THR A 273 9.32 -19.18 -2.94
CA THR A 273 10.02 -18.28 -3.86
C THR A 273 10.38 -16.97 -3.16
N GLY A 274 11.34 -16.20 -3.70
CA GLY A 274 11.79 -14.94 -3.13
C GLY A 274 10.82 -13.78 -3.37
N SER A 275 10.29 -13.17 -2.32
CA SER A 275 9.34 -12.05 -2.44
C SER A 275 9.94 -10.81 -3.13
N ILE A 276 11.23 -10.52 -2.90
CA ILE A 276 11.94 -9.40 -3.54
C ILE A 276 12.20 -9.66 -5.03
N GLU A 277 12.37 -10.92 -5.42
CA GLU A 277 12.61 -11.30 -6.81
C GLU A 277 11.38 -11.07 -7.68
N ILE A 278 10.20 -11.43 -7.18
CA ILE A 278 8.95 -11.17 -7.89
C ILE A 278 8.52 -9.71 -7.81
N SER A 279 8.93 -8.98 -6.78
CA SER A 279 8.47 -7.60 -6.54
C SER A 279 9.37 -6.51 -7.13
N ARG A 280 10.54 -6.87 -7.69
CA ARG A 280 11.48 -5.91 -8.30
C ARG A 280 11.00 -5.31 -9.62
N ASP A 281 9.98 -5.91 -10.23
CA ASP A 281 9.35 -5.45 -11.46
C ASP A 281 7.84 -5.69 -11.37
N ALA A 282 7.05 -4.68 -11.71
CA ALA A 282 5.59 -4.79 -11.62
C ALA A 282 4.99 -5.71 -12.71
N GLY A 283 5.72 -6.00 -13.78
CA GLY A 283 5.31 -6.96 -14.80
C GLY A 283 5.49 -8.39 -14.30
N LEU A 284 6.64 -8.70 -13.71
CA LEU A 284 6.90 -10.00 -13.06
C LEU A 284 5.93 -10.27 -11.93
N TYR A 285 5.67 -9.29 -11.07
CA TYR A 285 4.69 -9.40 -9.99
C TYR A 285 3.29 -9.70 -10.51
N ARG A 286 2.87 -9.02 -11.57
CA ARG A 286 1.59 -9.25 -12.22
C ARG A 286 1.51 -10.65 -12.82
N GLN A 287 2.55 -11.09 -13.53
CA GLN A 287 2.62 -12.44 -14.08
C GLN A 287 2.57 -13.50 -12.98
N TYR A 288 3.24 -13.26 -11.84
CA TYR A 288 3.17 -14.13 -10.68
C TYR A 288 1.71 -14.29 -10.20
N ILE A 289 1.00 -13.17 -9.96
CA ILE A 289 -0.42 -13.21 -9.55
C ILE A 289 -1.31 -13.89 -10.60
N GLN A 290 -1.11 -13.63 -11.88
CA GLN A 290 -1.89 -14.24 -12.97
C GLN A 290 -1.68 -15.75 -13.09
N ASN A 291 -0.50 -16.24 -12.68
CA ASN A 291 -0.17 -17.65 -12.65
C ASN A 291 -0.57 -18.33 -11.33
N SER A 292 -1.08 -17.58 -10.36
CA SER A 292 -1.63 -18.11 -9.12
C SER A 292 -3.09 -18.53 -9.31
N ARG A 293 -3.46 -19.61 -8.63
CA ARG A 293 -4.85 -20.09 -8.63
C ARG A 293 -5.78 -19.15 -7.88
N ALA A 294 -5.33 -18.69 -6.71
CA ALA A 294 -5.95 -17.69 -5.86
C ALA A 294 -4.96 -17.32 -4.75
N GLU A 295 -5.29 -16.27 -3.98
CA GLU A 295 -4.60 -15.99 -2.72
C GLU A 295 -5.05 -16.98 -1.63
N PHE A 296 -4.09 -17.44 -0.83
CA PHE A 296 -4.34 -18.05 0.47
C PHE A 296 -3.85 -17.07 1.54
N THR A 297 -4.70 -16.63 2.44
CA THR A 297 -4.34 -15.69 3.51
C THR A 297 -5.20 -15.89 4.75
#